data_AF-A0A645FH13-F1
#
_entry.id   AF-A0A645FH13-F1
#
_cell.length_a   1.000
_cell.length_b   1.000
_cell.length_c   1.000
_cell.angle_alpha   90.00
_cell.angle_beta   90.00
_cell.angle_gamma   90.00
#
_symmetry.space_group_name_H-M   'P 1'
#
loop_
_entity.id
_entity.type
_entity.pdbx_description
1 polymer ?
#
loop_
_entity_poly.entity_id
_entity_poly.type
_entity_poly.pdbx_seq_one_letter_code
_entity_poly.pdbx_strand_id
1 'polypeptide(L)'
;MIISTGIATLEDIELAVNTCKEVGNDEIILLKCTSSYPAKLEDSNLLTILDLKERFNVISGLSDHSMEMEVPITAVALGGKVIEKHFILDRNMGGPDASFSMEPEEFKQMVDSIRKVEKALGIVDYELTEKKKKNREFSRSLFIVKDMKEGDIITKDNVKSIRPGFGMHPKYYKSILGKRIKEDTKRGTPLTFEIIE
;
A
#
# COMPACT_ATOMS: atom_id res chain seq x y z
N MET A 1 -0.93 -4.43 29.33
CA MET A 1 -0.95 -2.99 29.72
C MET A 1 -0.91 -2.14 28.46
N ILE A 2 -1.67 -1.04 28.43
CA ILE A 2 -1.71 -0.08 27.31
C ILE A 2 -1.17 1.26 27.82
N ILE A 3 -0.19 1.84 27.13
CA ILE A 3 0.51 3.05 27.57
C ILE A 3 0.54 4.06 26.43
N SER A 4 -0.05 5.23 26.63
CA SER A 4 0.05 6.37 25.70
C SER A 4 1.33 7.16 25.94
N THR A 5 2.01 7.57 24.85
CA THR A 5 3.34 8.17 24.91
C THR A 5 3.34 9.68 24.58
N GLY A 6 2.23 10.38 24.78
CA GLY A 6 1.98 11.70 24.16
C GLY A 6 2.87 12.86 24.61
N ILE A 7 3.36 12.79 25.86
CA ILE A 7 4.29 13.76 26.45
C ILE A 7 5.60 13.09 26.90
N ALA A 8 5.77 11.81 26.57
CA ALA A 8 6.88 11.01 27.06
C ALA A 8 8.13 11.27 26.22
N THR A 9 9.27 11.38 26.90
CA THR A 9 10.59 11.25 26.27
C THR A 9 10.85 9.79 25.90
N LEU A 10 11.90 9.52 25.13
CA LEU A 10 12.27 8.15 24.82
C LEU A 10 12.65 7.38 26.10
N GLU A 11 13.34 8.05 27.01
CA GLU A 11 13.79 7.53 28.31
C GLU A 11 12.59 7.15 29.20
N ASP A 12 11.52 7.95 29.19
CA ASP A 12 10.28 7.63 29.92
C ASP A 12 9.62 6.36 29.39
N ILE A 13 9.60 6.19 28.06
CA ILE A 13 9.00 5.01 27.42
C ILE A 13 9.84 3.77 27.73
N GLU A 14 11.17 3.87 27.64
CA GLU A 14 12.10 2.79 28.01
C GLU A 14 11.93 2.37 29.46
N LEU A 15 11.88 3.33 30.38
CA LEU A 15 11.67 3.07 31.80
C LEU A 15 10.33 2.37 32.04
N ALA A 16 9.25 2.86 31.44
CA ALA A 16 7.92 2.27 31.59
C ALA A 16 7.90 0.82 31.09
N VAL A 17 8.42 0.56 29.87
CA VAL A 17 8.49 -0.79 29.29
C VAL A 17 9.32 -1.73 30.16
N ASN A 18 10.50 -1.31 30.61
CA ASN A 18 11.37 -2.14 31.46
C ASN A 18 10.72 -2.47 32.79
N THR A 19 10.03 -1.50 33.42
CA THR A 19 9.30 -1.71 34.67
C THR A 19 8.22 -2.79 34.52
N CYS A 20 7.54 -2.86 33.36
CA CYS A 20 6.58 -3.94 33.08
C CYS A 20 7.28 -5.30 33.05
N LYS A 21 8.40 -5.38 32.34
CA LYS A 21 9.14 -6.62 32.10
C LYS A 21 9.78 -7.15 33.38
N GLU A 22 10.25 -6.27 34.26
CA GLU A 22 10.83 -6.64 35.56
C GLU A 22 9.85 -7.39 36.47
N VAL A 23 8.55 -7.12 36.34
CA VAL A 23 7.49 -7.88 37.04
C VAL A 23 6.93 -9.04 36.23
N GLY A 24 7.58 -9.40 35.12
CA GLY A 24 7.20 -10.52 34.25
C GLY A 24 6.02 -10.23 33.32
N ASN A 25 5.72 -8.95 33.03
CA ASN A 25 4.64 -8.56 32.14
C ASN A 25 5.16 -8.10 30.77
N ASP A 26 5.13 -9.02 29.80
CA ASP A 26 5.50 -8.75 28.39
C ASP A 26 4.30 -8.32 27.52
N GLU A 27 3.08 -8.32 28.05
CA GLU A 27 1.86 -7.95 27.31
C GLU A 27 1.67 -6.43 27.26
N ILE A 28 2.55 -5.75 26.52
CA ILE A 28 2.63 -4.28 26.46
C ILE A 28 2.13 -3.78 25.10
N ILE A 29 1.29 -2.75 25.13
CA ILE A 29 0.87 -1.98 23.96
C ILE A 29 1.30 -0.54 24.15
N LEU A 30 2.02 0.03 23.17
CA LEU A 30 2.39 1.44 23.17
C LEU A 30 1.54 2.21 22.15
N LEU A 31 0.90 3.29 22.60
CA LEU A 31 0.12 4.17 21.74
C LEU A 31 0.91 5.44 21.46
N LYS A 32 1.23 5.65 20.18
CA LYS A 32 1.66 6.96 19.70
C LYS A 32 0.52 7.94 19.99
N CYS A 33 0.85 9.10 20.54
CA CYS A 33 -0.12 10.11 20.94
C CYS A 33 0.46 11.49 20.64
N THR A 34 -0.38 12.44 20.23
CA THR A 34 -0.01 13.86 20.23
C THR A 34 -0.89 14.55 21.28
N SER A 35 -0.28 15.07 22.33
CA SER A 35 -1.00 15.72 23.44
C SER A 35 -1.35 17.17 23.11
N SER A 36 -2.21 17.35 22.10
CA SER A 36 -2.84 18.61 21.73
C SER A 36 -4.31 18.36 21.37
N TYR A 37 -5.17 19.34 21.67
CA TYR A 37 -6.63 19.14 21.74
C TYR A 37 -7.36 20.32 21.05
N PRO A 38 -7.70 20.23 19.76
CA PRO A 38 -7.41 19.11 18.86
C PRO A 38 -5.94 19.07 18.40
N ALA A 39 -5.47 17.87 18.07
CA ALA A 39 -4.17 17.68 17.45
C ALA A 39 -4.21 18.02 15.96
N LYS A 40 -3.21 18.76 15.48
CA LYS A 40 -3.06 19.05 14.06
C LYS A 40 -2.53 17.82 13.31
N LEU A 41 -2.90 17.71 12.04
CA LEU A 41 -2.46 16.60 11.18
C LEU A 41 -0.93 16.55 11.05
N GLU A 42 -0.30 17.69 10.83
CA GLU A 42 1.15 17.82 10.69
C GLU A 42 1.93 17.40 11.95
N ASP A 43 1.31 17.50 13.13
CA ASP A 43 1.90 17.13 14.41
C ASP A 43 1.67 15.65 14.76
N SER A 44 0.95 14.91 13.90
CA SER A 44 0.57 13.53 14.17
C SER A 44 1.72 12.55 14.08
N ASN A 45 2.81 12.84 13.37
CA ASN A 45 4.04 12.04 13.37
C ASN A 45 3.82 10.51 13.35
N LEU A 46 2.94 10.01 12.48
CA LEU A 46 2.44 8.63 12.55
C LEU A 46 3.49 7.55 12.28
N LEU A 47 4.63 7.91 11.66
CA LEU A 47 5.77 7.00 11.49
C LEU A 47 6.34 6.53 12.84
N THR A 48 6.11 7.26 13.93
CA THR A 48 6.48 6.82 15.29
C THR A 48 5.78 5.52 15.68
N ILE A 49 4.62 5.18 15.10
CA ILE A 49 3.94 3.89 15.34
C ILE A 49 4.82 2.70 14.90
N LEU A 50 5.53 2.87 13.78
CA LEU A 50 6.47 1.87 13.27
C LEU A 50 7.70 1.77 14.19
N ASP A 51 8.30 2.91 14.56
CA ASP A 51 9.46 2.94 15.45
C ASP A 51 9.13 2.32 16.82
N LEU A 52 8.00 2.66 17.45
CA LEU A 52 7.57 2.07 18.73
C LEU A 52 7.48 0.54 18.66
N LYS A 53 6.91 0.02 17.57
CA LYS A 53 6.81 -1.43 17.34
C LYS A 53 8.19 -2.07 17.24
N GLU A 54 9.06 -1.53 16.40
CA GLU A 54 10.37 -2.10 16.10
C GLU A 54 11.34 -1.96 17.29
N ARG A 55 11.41 -0.77 17.87
CA ARG A 55 12.31 -0.41 18.98
C ARG A 55 12.03 -1.20 20.24
N PHE A 56 10.76 -1.32 20.62
CA PHE A 56 10.37 -1.95 21.88
C PHE A 56 9.92 -3.42 21.72
N ASN A 57 9.78 -3.90 20.47
CA ASN A 57 9.24 -5.21 20.14
C ASN A 57 7.87 -5.45 20.81
N VAL A 58 6.96 -4.49 20.63
CA VAL A 58 5.61 -4.47 21.22
C VAL A 58 4.55 -4.29 20.16
N ILE A 59 3.29 -4.51 20.53
CA ILE A 59 2.17 -4.04 19.72
C ILE A 59 2.11 -2.51 19.84
N SER A 60 2.07 -1.81 18.71
CA SER A 60 1.89 -0.37 18.70
C SER A 60 0.51 0.03 18.17
N GLY A 61 0.08 1.24 18.53
CA GLY A 61 -1.20 1.81 18.13
C GLY A 61 -1.19 3.33 18.17
N LEU A 62 -2.37 3.92 18.12
CA LEU A 62 -2.60 5.35 18.15
C LEU A 62 -3.62 5.68 19.25
N SER A 63 -3.31 6.69 20.05
CA SER A 63 -4.27 7.47 20.84
C SER A 63 -4.42 8.81 20.15
N ASP A 64 -5.62 9.11 19.69
CA ASP A 64 -5.86 10.20 18.75
C ASP A 64 -6.75 11.31 19.29
N HIS A 65 -6.34 12.54 19.01
CA HIS A 65 -7.00 13.78 19.43
C HIS A 65 -7.24 14.73 18.24
N SER A 66 -7.04 14.27 17.00
CA SER A 66 -7.42 15.05 15.81
C SER A 66 -8.94 15.09 15.62
N MET A 67 -9.42 15.97 14.73
CA MET A 67 -10.83 15.93 14.28
C MET A 67 -11.06 14.86 13.21
N GLU A 68 -10.05 14.69 12.37
CA GLU A 68 -10.06 13.94 11.14
C GLU A 68 -10.04 12.43 11.37
N MET A 69 -10.61 11.67 10.43
CA MET A 69 -10.56 10.19 10.45
C MET A 69 -9.32 9.65 9.72
N GLU A 70 -8.64 10.50 8.95
CA GLU A 70 -7.46 10.19 8.17
C GLU A 70 -6.29 9.72 9.05
N VAL A 71 -6.16 10.31 10.25
CA VAL A 71 -5.11 9.96 11.22
C VAL A 71 -5.24 8.49 11.69
N PRO A 72 -6.38 8.04 12.24
CA PRO A 72 -6.53 6.65 12.69
C PRO A 72 -6.53 5.65 11.53
N ILE A 73 -7.07 6.01 10.37
CA ILE A 73 -7.01 5.16 9.18
C ILE A 73 -5.54 4.95 8.74
N THR A 74 -4.76 6.02 8.71
CA THR A 74 -3.34 5.95 8.33
C THR A 74 -2.52 5.19 9.36
N ALA A 75 -2.82 5.35 10.65
CA ALA A 75 -2.18 4.57 11.72
C ALA A 75 -2.36 3.06 11.53
N VAL A 76 -3.55 2.61 11.14
CA VAL A 76 -3.80 1.19 10.80
C VAL A 76 -3.02 0.79 9.54
N ALA A 77 -2.98 1.65 8.52
CA ALA A 77 -2.20 1.40 7.30
C ALA A 77 -0.70 1.22 7.58
N LEU A 78 -0.16 1.94 8.57
CA LEU A 78 1.21 1.81 9.06
C LEU A 78 1.41 0.62 10.02
N GLY A 79 0.37 -0.19 10.25
CA GLY A 79 0.47 -1.41 11.05
C GLY A 79 0.08 -1.26 12.52
N GLY A 80 -0.44 -0.10 12.94
CA GLY A 80 -1.05 0.08 14.25
C GLY A 80 -2.19 -0.90 14.48
N LYS A 81 -2.28 -1.47 15.69
CA LYS A 81 -3.25 -2.53 16.04
C LYS A 81 -4.28 -2.11 17.08
N VAL A 82 -4.06 -0.97 17.73
CA VAL A 82 -5.01 -0.37 18.67
C VAL A 82 -5.22 1.08 18.26
N ILE A 83 -6.47 1.49 18.16
CA ILE A 83 -6.88 2.86 17.87
C ILE A 83 -7.80 3.31 19.00
N GLU A 84 -7.39 4.37 19.69
CA GLU A 84 -8.17 5.06 20.70
C GLU A 84 -8.56 6.45 20.17
N LYS A 85 -9.83 6.80 20.33
CA LYS A 85 -10.41 8.06 19.84
C LYS A 85 -11.51 8.49 20.81
N HIS A 86 -11.58 9.77 21.11
CA HIS A 86 -12.65 10.31 21.93
C HIS A 86 -14.02 10.15 21.24
N PHE A 87 -15.03 9.85 22.03
CA PHE A 87 -16.40 9.62 21.58
C PHE A 87 -17.39 10.39 22.44
N ILE A 88 -18.38 11.00 21.82
CA ILE A 88 -19.48 11.69 22.49
C ILE A 88 -20.79 11.40 21.77
N LEU A 89 -21.91 11.40 22.50
CA LEU A 89 -23.23 11.19 21.88
C LEU A 89 -23.68 12.40 21.05
N ASP A 90 -23.39 13.60 21.53
CA ASP A 90 -23.71 14.88 20.91
C ASP A 90 -22.72 15.93 21.44
N ARG A 91 -21.96 16.59 20.56
CA ARG A 91 -20.99 17.63 20.94
C ARG A 91 -21.64 18.84 21.61
N ASN A 92 -22.93 19.08 21.36
CA ASN A 92 -23.67 20.18 21.97
C ASN A 92 -23.87 20.00 23.49
N MET A 93 -23.64 18.79 24.02
CA MET A 93 -23.61 18.56 25.46
C MET A 93 -22.45 19.29 26.15
N GLY A 94 -21.45 19.74 25.39
CA GLY A 94 -20.27 20.43 25.91
C GLY A 94 -19.38 19.53 26.74
N GLY A 95 -18.45 20.15 27.47
CA GLY A 95 -17.39 19.46 28.20
C GLY A 95 -16.01 19.74 27.61
N PRO A 96 -14.94 19.45 28.38
CA PRO A 96 -13.57 19.82 28.00
C PRO A 96 -13.12 19.18 26.68
N ASP A 97 -13.64 17.99 26.37
CA ASP A 97 -13.21 17.20 25.21
C ASP A 97 -14.23 17.16 24.07
N ALA A 98 -15.36 17.85 24.22
CA ALA A 98 -16.49 17.74 23.29
C ALA A 98 -16.14 18.24 21.88
N SER A 99 -15.31 19.28 21.77
CA SER A 99 -14.98 19.91 20.49
C SER A 99 -14.24 18.97 19.53
N PHE A 100 -13.54 17.95 20.04
CA PHE A 100 -12.74 17.02 19.23
C PHE A 100 -13.11 15.54 19.39
N SER A 101 -14.10 15.24 20.22
CA SER A 101 -14.70 13.91 20.29
C SER A 101 -15.49 13.60 19.01
N MET A 102 -15.48 12.35 18.53
CA MET A 102 -16.32 11.92 17.41
C MET A 102 -17.74 11.58 17.88
N GLU A 103 -18.73 11.99 17.09
CA GLU A 103 -20.12 11.58 17.26
C GLU A 103 -20.38 10.19 16.69
N PRO A 104 -21.53 9.54 16.98
CA PRO A 104 -21.77 8.14 16.60
C PRO A 104 -21.60 7.83 15.11
N GLU A 105 -22.06 8.72 14.23
CA GLU A 105 -21.97 8.52 12.78
C GLU A 105 -20.52 8.66 12.28
N GLU A 106 -19.76 9.63 12.78
CA GLU A 106 -18.35 9.84 12.42
C GLU A 106 -17.48 8.70 12.93
N PHE A 107 -17.71 8.26 14.17
CA PHE A 107 -17.00 7.12 14.74
C PHE A 107 -17.28 5.84 13.94
N LYS A 108 -18.55 5.62 13.54
CA LYS A 108 -18.92 4.52 12.65
C LYS A 108 -18.20 4.62 11.31
N GLN A 109 -18.15 5.80 10.68
CA GLN A 109 -17.45 6.02 9.41
C GLN A 109 -15.94 5.75 9.53
N MET A 110 -15.32 6.17 10.64
CA MET A 110 -13.92 5.86 10.94
C MET A 110 -13.70 4.34 11.03
N VAL A 111 -14.52 3.63 11.82
CA VAL A 111 -14.42 2.17 11.97
C VAL A 111 -14.63 1.45 10.63
N ASP A 112 -15.66 1.81 9.88
CA ASP A 112 -15.95 1.21 8.57
C ASP A 112 -14.78 1.41 7.60
N SER A 113 -14.14 2.58 7.63
CA SER A 113 -12.97 2.90 6.80
C SER A 113 -11.73 2.12 7.23
N ILE A 114 -11.48 1.99 8.53
CA ILE A 114 -10.43 1.12 9.08
C ILE A 114 -10.63 -0.33 8.58
N ARG A 115 -11.85 -0.88 8.68
CA ARG A 115 -12.14 -2.25 8.23
C ARG A 115 -11.95 -2.43 6.71
N LYS A 116 -12.18 -1.39 5.91
CA LYS A 116 -11.89 -1.41 4.47
C LYS A 116 -10.38 -1.39 4.21
N VAL A 117 -9.63 -0.57 4.93
CA VAL A 117 -8.16 -0.50 4.80
C VAL A 117 -7.49 -1.80 5.20
N GLU A 118 -7.91 -2.44 6.29
CA GLU A 118 -7.38 -3.76 6.70
C GLU A 118 -7.53 -4.80 5.58
N LYS A 119 -8.68 -4.82 4.89
CA LYS A 119 -8.91 -5.70 3.74
C LYS A 119 -8.04 -5.32 2.54
N ALA A 120 -7.79 -4.02 2.35
CA ALA A 120 -7.01 -3.50 1.22
C ALA A 120 -5.50 -3.69 1.37
N LEU A 121 -4.97 -3.69 2.61
CA LEU A 121 -3.55 -3.92 2.88
C LEU A 121 -3.09 -5.28 2.37
N GLY A 122 -3.93 -6.31 2.55
CA GLY A 122 -3.65 -7.65 2.05
C GLY A 122 -2.32 -8.22 2.55
N ILE A 123 -1.61 -8.90 1.66
CA ILE A 123 -0.28 -9.47 1.90
C ILE A 123 0.64 -9.10 0.75
N VAL A 124 1.95 -9.20 0.97
CA VAL A 124 2.93 -9.11 -0.11
C VAL A 124 2.73 -10.31 -1.04
N ASP A 125 2.28 -10.05 -2.27
CA ASP A 125 1.97 -11.07 -3.28
C ASP A 125 2.55 -10.68 -4.65
N TYR A 126 3.63 -11.36 -5.05
CA TYR A 126 4.22 -11.27 -6.38
C TYR A 126 3.80 -12.42 -7.30
N GLU A 127 2.96 -13.34 -6.81
CA GLU A 127 2.56 -14.51 -7.56
C GLU A 127 1.53 -14.17 -8.63
N LEU A 128 1.75 -14.73 -9.81
CA LEU A 128 0.79 -14.70 -10.91
C LEU A 128 -0.18 -15.86 -10.73
N THR A 129 -1.33 -15.59 -10.12
CA THR A 129 -2.47 -16.53 -10.15
C THR A 129 -2.85 -16.83 -11.60
N GLU A 130 -3.50 -17.97 -11.86
CA GLU A 130 -3.94 -18.33 -13.23
C GLU A 130 -4.81 -17.23 -13.87
N LYS A 131 -5.62 -16.53 -13.07
CA LYS A 131 -6.38 -15.35 -13.50
C LYS A 131 -5.44 -14.20 -13.92
N LYS A 132 -4.41 -13.88 -13.12
CA LYS A 132 -3.40 -12.86 -13.46
C LYS A 132 -2.58 -13.27 -14.71
N LYS A 133 -2.28 -14.57 -14.89
CA LYS A 133 -1.59 -15.07 -16.09
C LYS A 133 -2.43 -14.89 -17.35
N LYS A 134 -3.73 -15.24 -17.32
CA LYS A 134 -4.64 -15.00 -18.45
C LYS A 134 -4.68 -13.53 -18.83
N ASN A 135 -4.70 -12.62 -17.86
CA ASN A 135 -4.65 -11.18 -18.12
C ASN A 135 -3.39 -10.70 -18.85
N ARG A 136 -2.32 -11.50 -18.93
CA ARG A 136 -1.15 -11.18 -19.77
C ARG A 136 -1.49 -11.13 -21.25
N GLU A 137 -2.59 -11.73 -21.70
CA GLU A 137 -3.10 -11.56 -23.08
C GLU A 137 -3.45 -10.10 -23.40
N PHE A 138 -3.71 -9.26 -22.40
CA PHE A 138 -3.93 -7.82 -22.58
C PHE A 138 -2.64 -7.00 -22.49
N SER A 139 -1.49 -7.63 -22.29
CA SER A 139 -0.20 -6.94 -22.34
C SER A 139 0.20 -6.62 -23.78
N ARG A 140 1.15 -5.70 -23.98
CA ARG A 140 1.71 -5.46 -25.31
C ARG A 140 2.72 -6.54 -25.65
N SER A 141 2.74 -6.93 -26.92
CA SER A 141 3.77 -7.77 -27.50
C SER A 141 4.11 -7.29 -28.92
N LEU A 142 5.11 -7.89 -29.55
CA LEU A 142 5.54 -7.45 -30.88
C LEU A 142 4.69 -8.10 -31.97
N PHE A 143 4.26 -7.29 -32.91
CA PHE A 143 3.42 -7.69 -34.03
C PHE A 143 3.91 -7.07 -35.32
N ILE A 144 3.69 -7.80 -36.41
CA ILE A 144 3.81 -7.31 -37.77
C ILE A 144 2.66 -6.31 -38.03
N VAL A 145 2.99 -5.07 -38.43
CA VAL A 145 2.02 -4.00 -38.71
C VAL A 145 1.93 -3.63 -40.19
N LYS A 146 2.76 -4.25 -41.03
CA LYS A 146 2.72 -4.17 -42.50
C LYS A 146 3.05 -5.56 -43.06
N ASP A 147 2.41 -5.97 -44.16
CA ASP A 147 2.75 -7.24 -44.80
C ASP A 147 4.25 -7.29 -45.16
N MET A 148 4.88 -8.46 -44.99
CA MET A 148 6.30 -8.70 -45.24
C MET A 148 6.47 -10.00 -46.03
N LYS A 149 7.47 -10.04 -46.91
CA LYS A 149 7.89 -11.23 -47.66
C LYS A 149 9.06 -11.92 -46.97
N GLU A 150 9.24 -13.21 -47.27
CA GLU A 150 10.44 -13.94 -46.86
C GLU A 150 11.72 -13.15 -47.21
N GLY A 151 12.62 -13.02 -46.24
CA GLY A 151 13.86 -12.27 -46.37
C GLY A 151 13.76 -10.77 -46.06
N ASP A 152 12.55 -10.20 -45.91
CA ASP A 152 12.37 -8.78 -45.56
C ASP A 152 12.97 -8.44 -44.19
N ILE A 153 13.55 -7.25 -44.07
CA ILE A 153 14.21 -6.76 -42.85
C ILE A 153 13.17 -6.20 -41.87
N ILE A 154 13.28 -6.60 -40.60
CA ILE A 154 12.51 -6.04 -39.49
C ILE A 154 12.98 -4.62 -39.20
N THR A 155 12.05 -3.67 -39.28
CA THR A 155 12.27 -2.24 -39.04
C THR A 155 11.21 -1.68 -38.09
N LYS A 156 11.37 -0.41 -37.72
CA LYS A 156 10.39 0.29 -36.86
C LYS A 156 9.04 0.52 -37.52
N ASP A 157 8.99 0.42 -38.85
CA ASP A 157 7.78 0.71 -39.62
C ASP A 157 6.91 -0.53 -39.85
N ASN A 158 7.49 -1.72 -39.82
CA ASN A 158 6.81 -2.99 -40.07
C ASN A 158 6.59 -3.84 -38.81
N VAL A 159 7.28 -3.56 -37.70
CA VAL A 159 7.04 -4.20 -36.39
C VAL A 159 6.76 -3.16 -35.31
N LYS A 160 5.72 -3.39 -34.50
CA LYS A 160 5.41 -2.52 -33.34
C LYS A 160 5.04 -3.33 -32.10
N SER A 161 5.24 -2.70 -30.95
CA SER A 161 4.74 -3.18 -29.65
C SER A 161 3.28 -2.75 -29.46
N ILE A 162 2.35 -3.66 -29.71
CA ILE A 162 0.90 -3.44 -29.61
C ILE A 162 0.24 -4.59 -28.84
N ARG A 163 -1.01 -4.41 -28.42
CA ARG A 163 -1.83 -5.48 -27.84
C ARG A 163 -2.42 -6.33 -28.97
N PRO A 164 -2.76 -7.61 -28.74
CA PRO A 164 -2.68 -8.38 -27.47
C PRO A 164 -1.26 -8.88 -27.15
N GLY A 165 -1.12 -9.69 -26.10
CA GLY A 165 0.11 -10.28 -25.61
C GLY A 165 0.45 -11.64 -26.23
N PHE A 166 0.13 -11.83 -27.52
CA PHE A 166 0.32 -13.12 -28.22
C PHE A 166 1.63 -13.23 -29.00
N GLY A 167 2.32 -12.11 -29.25
CA GLY A 167 3.64 -12.08 -29.86
C GLY A 167 4.76 -12.11 -28.82
N MET A 168 5.99 -11.87 -29.28
CA MET A 168 7.16 -11.84 -28.42
C MET A 168 7.16 -10.64 -27.47
N HIS A 169 7.82 -10.81 -26.33
CA HIS A 169 7.95 -9.76 -25.34
C HIS A 169 8.64 -8.51 -25.94
N PRO A 170 8.14 -7.28 -25.70
CA PRO A 170 8.71 -6.06 -26.28
C PRO A 170 10.18 -5.78 -25.95
N LYS A 171 10.72 -6.44 -24.91
CA LYS A 171 12.16 -6.40 -24.57
C LYS A 171 13.06 -6.81 -25.73
N TYR A 172 12.58 -7.70 -26.61
CA TYR A 172 13.34 -8.18 -27.76
C TYR A 172 13.33 -7.22 -28.94
N TYR A 173 12.55 -6.13 -28.88
CA TYR A 173 12.39 -5.21 -30.00
C TYR A 173 13.71 -4.69 -30.56
N LYS A 174 14.64 -4.27 -29.70
CA LYS A 174 15.95 -3.79 -30.16
C LYS A 174 16.80 -4.91 -30.79
N SER A 175 16.73 -6.13 -30.27
CA SER A 175 17.52 -7.27 -30.77
C SER A 175 16.99 -7.85 -32.09
N ILE A 176 15.72 -7.58 -32.43
CA ILE A 176 15.15 -8.06 -33.68
C ILE A 176 15.24 -7.05 -34.83
N LEU A 177 15.49 -5.77 -34.55
CA LEU A 177 15.68 -4.78 -35.60
C LEU A 177 16.91 -5.16 -36.44
N GLY A 178 16.76 -5.16 -37.76
CA GLY A 178 17.80 -5.59 -38.69
C GLY A 178 17.82 -7.09 -38.97
N LYS A 179 17.07 -7.92 -38.24
CA LYS A 179 16.88 -9.34 -38.58
C LYS A 179 15.90 -9.50 -39.74
N ARG A 180 15.87 -10.69 -40.34
CA ARG A 180 14.99 -11.03 -41.47
C ARG A 180 13.83 -11.93 -41.04
N ILE A 181 12.70 -11.83 -41.72
CA ILE A 181 11.58 -12.78 -41.57
C ILE A 181 11.87 -14.02 -42.42
N LYS A 182 11.57 -15.22 -41.89
CA LYS A 182 11.82 -16.52 -42.55
C LYS A 182 10.74 -16.96 -43.54
N GLU A 183 9.60 -16.29 -43.55
CA GLU A 183 8.44 -16.65 -44.37
C GLU A 183 7.56 -15.43 -44.67
N ASP A 184 6.66 -15.54 -45.63
CA ASP A 184 5.67 -14.50 -45.92
C ASP A 184 4.73 -14.30 -44.71
N THR A 185 4.63 -13.06 -44.21
CA THR A 185 3.80 -12.73 -43.04
C THR A 185 2.87 -11.56 -43.31
N LYS A 186 1.64 -11.62 -42.79
CA LYS A 186 0.64 -10.55 -42.96
C LYS A 186 0.63 -9.59 -41.77
N ARG A 187 0.18 -8.37 -42.00
CA ARG A 187 -0.20 -7.42 -40.96
C ARG A 187 -1.16 -8.08 -39.96
N GLY A 188 -0.89 -7.87 -38.68
CA GLY A 188 -1.65 -8.47 -37.57
C GLY A 188 -1.09 -9.81 -37.09
N THR A 189 -0.01 -10.32 -37.70
CA THR A 189 0.64 -11.55 -37.24
C THR A 189 1.46 -11.29 -35.96
N PRO A 190 1.28 -12.09 -34.90
CA PRO A 190 2.15 -12.03 -33.73
C PRO A 190 3.58 -12.40 -34.12
N LEU A 191 4.54 -11.59 -33.72
CA LEU A 191 5.94 -11.86 -34.03
C LEU A 191 6.50 -12.88 -33.03
N THR A 192 6.91 -14.07 -33.48
CA THR A 192 7.54 -15.11 -32.65
C THR A 192 9.01 -15.28 -33.04
N PHE A 193 9.80 -16.04 -32.25
CA PHE A 193 11.19 -16.34 -32.63
C PHE A 193 11.28 -17.30 -33.83
N GLU A 194 10.22 -18.09 -34.06
CA GLU A 194 10.18 -19.10 -35.13
C GLU A 194 10.18 -18.46 -36.51
N ILE A 195 9.57 -17.28 -36.65
CA ILE A 195 9.43 -16.58 -37.93
C ILE A 195 10.58 -15.59 -38.22
N ILE A 196 11.62 -15.56 -37.38
CA ILE A 196 12.77 -14.65 -37.51
C ILE A 196 14.06 -15.45 -37.69
N GLU A 197 14.95 -14.97 -38.56
CA GLU A 197 16.34 -15.43 -38.73
C GLU A 197 17.29 -15.09 -37.56
#